data_AF-A0A832M6P3-F1
#
_entry.id   AF-A0A832M6P3-F1
#
_cell.length_a   1.000
_cell.length_b   1.000
_cell.length_c   1.000
_cell.angle_alpha   90.00
_cell.angle_beta   90.00
_cell.angle_gamma   90.00
#
_symmetry.space_group_name_H-M   'P 1'
#
loop_
_entity.id
_entity.type
_entity.pdbx_description
1 polymer ?
#
loop_
_entity_poly.entity_id
_entity_poly.type
_entity_poly.pdbx_seq_one_letter_code
_entity_poly.pdbx_strand_id
1 'polypeptide(L)'
;MRTVHHDHRLGRQELEAIVAGSKRMTIDDMEFLETLAQKRCMLMPPWVFHIGDGGRLEKLTPVRYDENFNLDKPRMLLDVMRKLPAVIH
;
A
#
# COMPACT_ATOMS: atom_id res chain seq x y z
N MET A 1 1.75 14.57 21.43
CA MET A 1 2.22 14.36 20.04
C MET A 1 0.98 14.48 19.15
N ARG A 2 0.85 15.55 18.36
CA ARG A 2 -0.36 15.81 17.54
C ARG A 2 -0.27 14.94 16.29
N THR A 3 -1.20 14.00 16.12
CA THR A 3 -1.45 13.33 14.85
C THR A 3 -2.02 14.36 13.89
N VAL A 4 -1.21 14.78 12.92
CA VAL A 4 -1.66 15.61 11.81
C VAL A 4 -2.39 14.68 10.86
N HIS A 5 -3.72 14.74 10.83
CA HIS A 5 -4.51 14.11 9.76
C HIS A 5 -4.20 14.86 8.46
N HIS A 6 -3.14 14.46 7.77
CA HIS A 6 -2.97 14.76 6.37
C HIS A 6 -4.08 14.02 5.60
N ASP A 7 -4.67 14.66 4.59
CA ASP A 7 -5.57 14.00 3.63
C ASP A 7 -4.98 12.64 3.24
N HIS A 8 -5.59 11.55 3.74
CA HIS A 8 -5.08 10.16 3.69
C HIS A 8 -5.16 9.57 2.28
N ARG A 9 -4.48 10.19 1.32
CA ARG A 9 -4.36 9.72 -0.06
C ARG A 9 -2.90 9.80 -0.48
N LEU A 10 -2.08 8.87 0.02
CA LEU A 10 -0.74 8.65 -0.51
C LEU A 10 -0.84 8.40 -2.02
N GLY A 11 -0.40 9.38 -2.81
CA GLY A 11 -0.45 9.30 -4.26
C GLY A 11 0.61 8.37 -4.81
N ARG A 12 0.36 7.76 -5.99
CA ARG A 12 1.36 6.92 -6.67
C ARG A 12 2.71 7.63 -6.85
N GLN A 13 2.68 8.90 -7.27
CA GLN A 13 3.90 9.71 -7.46
C GLN A 13 4.68 9.92 -6.15
N GLU A 14 3.97 10.09 -5.03
CA GLU A 14 4.62 10.25 -3.73
C GLU A 14 5.28 8.94 -3.28
N LEU A 15 4.59 7.82 -3.47
CA LEU A 15 5.16 6.49 -3.21
C LEU A 15 6.38 6.22 -4.09
N GLU A 16 6.34 6.59 -5.37
CA GLU A 16 7.50 6.50 -6.28
C GLU A 16 8.65 7.37 -5.78
N ALA A 17 8.38 8.59 -5.32
CA ALA A 17 9.41 9.49 -4.77
C ALA A 17 10.04 8.95 -3.47
N ILE A 18 9.24 8.34 -2.58
CA ILE A 18 9.70 7.70 -1.35
C ILE A 18 10.58 6.48 -1.68
N VAL A 19 10.10 5.60 -2.56
CA VAL A 19 10.84 4.39 -2.97
C VAL A 19 12.14 4.75 -3.69
N ALA A 20 12.18 5.84 -4.45
CA ALA A 20 13.39 6.35 -5.10
C ALA A 20 14.35 7.07 -4.12
N GLY A 21 13.96 7.25 -2.85
CA GLY A 21 14.77 7.95 -1.84
C GLY A 21 14.78 9.48 -1.99
N SER A 22 14.00 10.03 -2.94
CA SER A 22 13.92 11.47 -3.21
C SER A 22 13.00 12.23 -2.24
N LYS A 23 12.12 11.53 -1.53
CA LYS A 23 11.29 12.07 -0.44
C LYS A 23 11.49 11.23 0.82
N ARG A 24 11.97 11.83 1.90
CA ARG A 24 12.06 11.17 3.22
C ARG A 24 10.74 11.31 3.94
N MET A 25 9.91 10.27 3.87
CA MET A 25 8.65 10.18 4.59
C MET A 25 8.50 8.74 5.11
N THR A 26 8.03 8.61 6.34
CA THR A 26 7.67 7.32 6.93
C THR A 26 6.17 7.12 6.82
N ILE A 27 5.76 5.94 6.38
CA ILE A 27 4.35 5.51 6.36
C ILE A 27 4.11 4.73 7.64
N ASP A 28 3.18 5.19 8.47
CA ASP A 28 2.84 4.49 9.71
C ASP A 28 1.95 3.25 9.43
N ASP A 29 1.70 2.43 10.46
CA ASP A 29 0.92 1.19 10.29
C ASP A 29 -0.54 1.47 9.94
N MET A 30 -1.14 2.52 10.51
CA MET A 30 -2.54 2.84 10.29
C MET A 30 -2.76 3.39 8.88
N GLU A 31 -1.94 4.35 8.44
CA GLU A 31 -1.96 4.89 7.09
C GLU A 31 -1.77 3.79 6.03
N PHE A 32 -0.89 2.84 6.30
CA PHE A 32 -0.68 1.68 5.44
C PHE A 32 -1.94 0.81 5.34
N LEU A 33 -2.53 0.43 6.48
CA LEU A 33 -3.74 -0.42 6.52
C LEU A 33 -4.95 0.28 5.92
N GLU A 34 -5.14 1.58 6.19
CA GLU A 34 -6.21 2.39 5.61
C GLU A 34 -6.06 2.50 4.10
N THR A 35 -4.84 2.73 3.60
CA THR A 35 -4.58 2.78 2.15
C THR A 35 -4.89 1.45 1.48
N LEU A 36 -4.53 0.31 2.10
CA LEU A 36 -4.90 -1.01 1.60
C LEU A 36 -6.43 -1.18 1.57
N ALA A 37 -7.12 -0.83 2.65
CA ALA A 37 -8.58 -0.95 2.75
C ALA A 37 -9.30 -0.10 1.69
N GLN A 38 -8.87 1.15 1.48
CA GLN A 38 -9.39 2.02 0.41
C GLN A 38 -9.24 1.41 -0.98
N LYS A 39 -8.22 0.57 -1.18
CA LYS A 39 -7.95 -0.16 -2.42
C LYS A 39 -8.56 -1.56 -2.45
N ARG A 40 -9.48 -1.89 -1.53
CA ARG A 40 -10.07 -3.22 -1.36
C ARG A 40 -9.01 -4.32 -1.26
N CYS A 41 -7.88 -4.01 -0.63
CA CYS A 41 -6.77 -4.92 -0.45
C CYS A 41 -6.62 -5.36 1.00
N MET A 42 -6.16 -6.58 1.21
CA MET A 42 -5.92 -7.16 2.53
C MET A 42 -4.52 -7.79 2.58
N LEU A 43 -3.80 -7.51 3.66
CA LEU A 43 -2.52 -8.13 3.98
C LEU A 43 -2.76 -9.49 4.64
N MET A 44 -2.37 -10.58 3.99
CA MET A 44 -2.36 -11.93 4.57
C MET A 44 -1.07 -12.65 4.15
N PRO A 45 -0.02 -12.60 4.98
CA PRO A 45 1.28 -13.18 4.62
C PRO A 45 1.17 -14.63 4.11
N PRO A 46 1.89 -14.98 3.02
CA PRO A 46 2.95 -14.21 2.38
C PRO A 46 2.49 -13.27 1.24
N TRP A 47 1.18 -12.97 1.12
CA TRP A 47 0.63 -12.18 0.01
C TRP A 47 -0.21 -10.97 0.46
N VAL A 48 -0.31 -9.99 -0.42
CA VAL A 48 -1.38 -9.00 -0.43
C VAL A 48 -2.43 -9.48 -1.42
N PHE A 49 -3.69 -9.49 -0.99
CA PHE A 49 -4.83 -9.90 -1.79
C PHE A 49 -5.69 -8.69 -2.15
N HIS A 50 -6.24 -8.71 -3.36
CA HIS A 50 -7.34 -7.83 -3.76
C HIS A 50 -8.67 -8.55 -3.58
N ILE A 51 -9.68 -7.86 -3.05
CA ILE A 51 -11.06 -8.35 -2.97
C ILE A 51 -11.75 -7.97 -4.27
N GLY A 52 -11.76 -8.90 -5.24
CA GLY A 52 -12.41 -8.74 -6.53
C GLY A 52 -13.94 -8.67 -6.44
N ASP A 53 -14.58 -8.59 -7.60
CA ASP A 53 -16.04 -8.52 -7.66
C ASP A 53 -16.68 -9.83 -7.18
N GLY A 54 -17.77 -9.70 -6.40
CA GLY A 54 -18.39 -10.83 -5.72
C GLY A 54 -17.62 -11.34 -4.48
N GLY A 55 -16.63 -10.58 -3.98
CA GLY A 55 -15.97 -10.87 -2.70
C GLY A 55 -14.87 -11.93 -2.76
N ARG A 56 -14.44 -12.32 -3.96
CA ARG A 56 -13.35 -13.30 -4.13
C ARG A 56 -11.99 -12.67 -3.81
N LEU A 57 -11.12 -13.42 -3.14
CA LEU A 57 -9.75 -13.01 -2.86
C LEU A 57 -8.83 -13.43 -4.00
N GLU A 58 -8.13 -12.45 -4.58
CA GLU A 58 -7.17 -12.66 -5.66
C GLU A 58 -5.79 -12.24 -5.21
N LYS A 59 -4.79 -13.09 -5.45
CA LYS A 59 -3.39 -12.74 -5.13
C LYS A 59 -2.95 -11.57 -5.99
N LEU A 60 -2.50 -10.49 -5.35
CA LEU A 60 -2.07 -9.28 -6.05
C LEU A 60 -0.54 -9.17 -6.09
N THR A 61 0.10 -9.12 -4.92
CA THR A 61 1.55 -8.95 -4.83
C THR A 61 2.10 -9.63 -3.57
N PRO A 62 3.33 -10.19 -3.59
CA PRO A 62 3.91 -10.76 -2.38
C PRO A 62 4.17 -9.67 -1.33
N VAL A 63 4.18 -10.08 -0.06
CA VAL A 63 4.62 -9.23 1.05
C VAL A 63 6.13 -8.99 0.93
N ARG A 64 6.56 -7.75 1.16
CA ARG A 64 7.97 -7.36 1.12
C ARG A 64 8.42 -6.87 2.48
N TYR A 65 9.67 -7.15 2.79
CA TYR A 65 10.32 -6.69 4.00
C TYR A 65 11.55 -5.86 3.64
N ASP A 66 11.88 -4.89 4.49
CA ASP A 66 13.13 -4.14 4.42
C ASP A 66 14.29 -4.94 5.05
N GLU A 67 15.49 -4.33 5.07
CA GLU A 67 16.71 -4.94 5.64
C GLU A 67 16.59 -5.21 7.15
N ASN A 68 15.63 -4.57 7.83
CA ASN A 68 15.36 -4.72 9.25
C ASN A 68 14.21 -5.70 9.54
N PHE A 69 13.73 -6.44 8.53
CA PHE A 69 12.59 -7.34 8.62
C PHE A 69 11.25 -6.65 8.97
N ASN A 70 11.15 -5.34 8.78
CA ASN A 70 9.87 -4.63 8.84
C ASN A 70 9.20 -4.67 7.47
N LEU A 71 7.87 -4.48 7.42
CA LEU A 71 7.17 -4.38 6.14
C LEU A 71 7.69 -3.19 5.33
N ASP A 72 8.06 -3.43 4.07
CA ASP A 72 8.41 -2.39 3.12
C ASP A 72 7.12 -1.74 2.58
N LYS A 73 6.44 -1.01 3.46
CA LYS A 73 5.12 -0.40 3.21
C LYS A 73 5.09 0.44 1.94
N PRO A 74 6.08 1.34 1.67
CA PRO A 74 6.04 2.15 0.46
C PRO A 74 6.08 1.30 -0.81
N ARG A 75 6.96 0.30 -0.90
CA ARG A 75 7.03 -0.58 -2.08
C ARG A 75 5.78 -1.45 -2.21
N MET A 76 5.23 -1.93 -1.10
CA MET A 76 4.01 -2.73 -1.11
C MET A 76 2.80 -1.92 -1.61
N LEU A 77 2.59 -0.70 -1.11
CA LEU A 77 1.50 0.16 -1.61
C LEU A 77 1.69 0.51 -3.09
N LEU A 78 2.93 0.76 -3.51
CA LEU A 78 3.24 1.04 -4.91
C LEU A 78 2.93 -0.16 -5.82
N ASP A 79 3.30 -1.37 -5.39
CA ASP A 79 2.98 -2.61 -6.12
C ASP A 79 1.46 -2.82 -6.22
N VAL A 80 0.71 -2.54 -5.14
CA VAL A 80 -0.76 -2.57 -5.13
C VAL A 80 -1.32 -1.61 -6.18
N MET A 81 -0.87 -0.34 -6.18
CA MET A 81 -1.35 0.68 -7.12
C MET A 81 -1.02 0.37 -8.58
N ARG A 82 0.08 -0.35 -8.85
CA ARG A 82 0.49 -0.73 -10.21
C ARG A 82 -0.30 -1.91 -10.77
N LYS A 83 -0.72 -2.82 -9.89
CA LYS A 83 -1.34 -4.10 -10.29
C LYS A 83 -2.86 -4.08 -10.23
N LEU A 84 -3.45 -3.14 -9.48
CA LEU A 84 -4.88 -2.96 -9.53
C LEU A 84 -5.29 -2.56 -10.95
N PRO A 85 -6.26 -3.26 -11.56
CA PRO A 85 -6.79 -2.83 -12.85
C PRO A 85 -7.33 -1.41 -12.69
N ALA A 86 -7.06 -0.56 -13.70
CA ALA A 86 -7.67 0.76 -13.73
C ALA A 86 -9.19 0.58 -13.64
N VAL A 87 -9.78 0.99 -12.52
CA VAL A 87 -11.22 0.92 -12.35
C VAL A 87 -11.79 1.91 -13.37
N ILE A 88 -12.31 1.38 -14.48
CA ILE A 88 -13.14 2.15 -15.40
C ILE A 88 -14.45 2.37 -14.63
N HIS A 89 -14.56 3.54 -14.01
CA HIS A 89 -15.82 4.06 -13.49
C HIS A 89 -16.56 4.79 -14.60
#